data_AF-A0A4D8PNL7-F1
#
_entry.id   AF-A0A4D8PNL7-F1
#
_cell.length_a   1.000
_cell.length_b   1.000
_cell.length_c   1.000
_cell.angle_alpha   90.00
_cell.angle_beta   90.00
_cell.angle_gamma   90.00
#
_symmetry.space_group_name_H-M   'P 1'
#
loop_
_entity.id
_entity.type
_entity.pdbx_description
1 polymer ?
#
loop_
_entity_poly.entity_id
_entity_poly.type
_entity_poly.pdbx_seq_one_letter_code
_entity_poly.pdbx_strand_id
1 'polypeptide(L)'
;MAIARVGGSPVPCVCFHWTVNDLAPAGSGRTLLMPAETLRMDADGVVSSFMPNEILFRDADGIRPACPFFKLHAEWREDGAVRRGPVTPALLERAGLTAADLRWTVTVGNHKASHFTLSPGDRIDASVELRGDETARTPLLGRSPGEAADPLVELDRPVPMGAVQLSRPTADAPEVRLRFFAPAGACYGPRDLSDRMADAAARGVIGEWDGFALPPDRLILNPQAGWVGFSPELTGQPPLGPGDQRVNPTALFALLEDVTPEGLAITRSLGLVDDVGDGVVRCEVEGLPPAIARIVVGPPDFAPDRRHPVSLADTLTDREDREAARTGDVPLDDLGAMMRDIFERAFETSDLMNKDAQNDRSHRTNAFIFNPASSPFTPEQVEAMLWPQPDPERTAAHRAAPLELSEAGRRKHRRQSAIETLEDRLRENPGLIDAWVRSPLDPNPFFDRRMPALMRGSDGRPFHLTRRQWELLHRWARALRTAAPPQT
;
A
#
# COMPACT_ATOMS: atom_id res chain seq x y z
N MET A 1 1.28 -4.74 13.48
CA MET A 1 1.68 -4.81 12.07
C MET A 1 2.53 -3.58 11.77
N ALA A 2 3.59 -3.70 10.97
CA ALA A 2 4.40 -2.58 10.50
C ALA A 2 4.48 -2.59 8.97
N ILE A 3 4.61 -1.40 8.37
CA ILE A 3 4.81 -1.22 6.94
C ILE A 3 6.25 -0.76 6.72
N ALA A 4 7.06 -1.59 6.08
CA ALA A 4 8.37 -1.23 5.55
C ALA A 4 8.23 -0.73 4.11
N ARG A 5 9.20 0.07 3.67
CA ARG A 5 9.23 0.65 2.33
C ARG A 5 10.60 0.41 1.73
N VAL A 6 10.63 -0.15 0.52
CA VAL A 6 11.89 -0.39 -0.19
C VAL A 6 12.64 0.92 -0.48
N GLY A 7 13.95 0.83 -0.64
CA GLY A 7 14.78 1.98 -1.00
C GLY A 7 16.24 1.59 -1.16
N GLY A 8 16.87 2.09 -2.21
CA GLY A 8 18.27 1.77 -2.54
C GLY A 8 19.32 2.42 -1.62
N SER A 9 18.95 3.44 -0.84
CA SER A 9 19.89 4.08 0.09
C SER A 9 20.17 3.16 1.29
N PRO A 10 21.43 3.05 1.75
CA PRO A 10 21.77 2.31 2.97
C PRO A 10 21.31 3.02 4.25
N VAL A 11 20.84 4.28 4.14
CA VAL A 11 20.38 5.10 5.25
C VAL A 11 18.85 5.09 5.32
N PRO A 12 18.23 4.53 6.36
CA PRO A 12 16.78 4.56 6.50
C PRO A 12 16.22 5.97 6.68
N CYS A 13 14.99 6.17 6.21
CA CYS A 13 14.25 7.41 6.37
C CYS A 13 14.02 7.69 7.87
N VAL A 14 14.06 8.98 8.23
CA VAL A 14 13.84 9.43 9.60
C VAL A 14 12.35 9.37 9.96
N CYS A 15 12.03 9.34 11.26
CA CYS A 15 10.66 9.40 11.74
C CYS A 15 10.06 10.79 11.50
N PHE A 16 8.77 10.83 11.19
CA PHE A 16 8.00 12.06 11.08
C PHE A 16 6.52 11.83 11.41
N HIS A 17 5.79 12.91 11.66
CA HIS A 17 4.35 12.90 11.87
C HIS A 17 3.66 13.89 10.92
N TRP A 18 2.41 13.57 10.55
CA TRP A 18 1.50 14.56 9.99
C TRP A 18 1.12 15.58 11.05
N THR A 19 1.12 16.85 10.68
CA THR A 19 0.60 17.93 11.53
C THR A 19 -0.58 18.60 10.84
N VAL A 20 -1.16 19.61 11.52
CA VAL A 20 -2.19 20.46 10.92
C VAL A 20 -1.71 21.09 9.62
N ASN A 21 -2.68 21.42 8.76
CA ASN A 21 -2.41 22.12 7.51
C ASN A 21 -1.77 23.48 7.78
N ASP A 22 -0.84 23.87 6.91
CA ASP A 22 -0.22 25.20 6.95
C ASP A 22 -1.20 26.27 6.42
N LEU A 23 -2.05 26.76 7.30
CA LEU A 23 -3.07 27.78 7.00
C LEU A 23 -2.56 29.22 7.18
N ALA A 24 -1.25 29.43 7.36
CA ALA A 24 -0.70 30.78 7.44
C ALA A 24 -0.99 31.56 6.14
N PRO A 25 -1.03 32.91 6.15
CA PRO A 25 -1.28 33.69 4.94
C PRO A 25 -0.30 33.42 3.78
N ALA A 26 0.95 33.06 4.11
CA ALA A 26 1.98 32.62 3.17
C ALA A 26 2.14 31.08 3.12
N GLY A 27 1.27 30.37 3.82
CA GLY A 27 1.35 28.93 4.00
C GLY A 27 0.89 28.14 2.78
N SER A 28 1.26 26.86 2.75
CA SER A 28 0.97 25.98 1.61
C SER A 28 -0.50 25.55 1.51
N GLY A 29 -1.28 25.71 2.59
CA GLY A 29 -2.65 25.20 2.70
C GLY A 29 -2.73 23.68 2.67
N ARG A 30 -1.64 22.98 3.04
CA ARG A 30 -1.49 21.52 2.93
C ARG A 30 -0.94 20.93 4.23
N THR A 31 -1.14 19.63 4.40
CA THR A 31 -0.60 18.86 5.53
C THR A 31 0.92 18.97 5.52
N LEU A 32 1.49 19.30 6.68
CA LEU A 32 2.94 19.33 6.86
C LEU A 32 3.44 18.03 7.49
N LEU A 33 4.70 17.72 7.18
CA LEU A 33 5.46 16.67 7.84
C LEU A 33 6.42 17.31 8.82
N MET A 34 6.36 16.88 10.08
CA MET A 34 7.27 17.34 11.12
C MET A 34 8.23 16.21 11.50
N PRO A 35 9.56 16.44 11.52
CA PRO A 35 10.51 15.47 12.06
C PRO A 35 10.11 15.03 13.45
N ALA A 36 10.34 13.76 13.75
CA ALA A 36 10.09 13.17 15.06
C ALA A 36 11.35 12.47 15.57
N GLU A 37 11.36 12.17 16.87
CA GLU A 37 12.45 11.39 17.47
C GLU A 37 12.67 10.11 16.67
N THR A 38 13.90 9.93 16.23
CA THR A 38 14.30 8.85 15.33
C THR A 38 15.30 7.95 16.03
N LEU A 39 15.07 6.65 15.97
CA LEU A 39 15.99 5.64 16.47
C LEU A 39 17.00 5.26 15.38
N ARG A 40 18.27 5.18 15.76
CA ARG A 40 19.35 4.60 14.96
C ARG A 40 19.88 3.37 15.70
N MET A 41 20.25 2.36 14.93
CA MET A 41 20.92 1.15 15.41
C MET A 41 22.25 1.04 14.67
N ASP A 42 23.35 0.88 15.41
CA ASP A 42 24.69 0.68 14.85
C ASP A 42 24.96 -0.78 14.48
N ALA A 43 26.19 -1.10 14.08
CA ALA A 43 26.59 -2.46 13.69
C ALA A 43 26.57 -3.47 14.86
N ASP A 44 26.64 -2.96 16.09
CA ASP A 44 26.67 -3.70 17.34
C ASP A 44 25.27 -3.89 17.94
N GLY A 45 24.24 -3.33 17.31
CA GLY A 45 22.87 -3.36 17.79
C GLY A 45 22.59 -2.33 18.87
N VAL A 46 23.53 -1.44 19.20
CA VAL A 46 23.29 -0.37 20.17
C VAL A 46 22.32 0.65 19.55
N VAL A 47 21.28 1.00 20.32
CA VAL A 47 20.24 1.92 19.88
C VAL A 47 20.47 3.29 20.52
N SER A 48 20.43 4.33 19.68
CA SER A 48 20.47 5.73 20.09
C SER A 48 19.28 6.48 19.49
N SER A 49 18.74 7.49 20.17
CA SER A 49 17.74 8.40 19.61
C SER A 49 18.34 9.76 19.23
N PHE A 50 17.74 10.42 18.25
CA PHE A 50 18.06 11.80 17.89
C PHE A 50 16.84 12.50 17.27
N MET A 51 16.80 13.83 17.35
CA MET A 51 15.81 14.65 16.64
C MET A 51 16.40 15.14 15.30
N PRO A 52 15.84 14.76 14.14
CA PRO A 52 16.29 15.25 12.85
C PRO A 52 15.91 16.72 12.66
N ASN A 53 16.78 17.50 12.00
CA ASN A 53 16.48 18.88 11.60
C ASN A 53 15.69 18.95 10.28
N GLU A 54 15.74 17.89 9.47
CA GLU A 54 15.07 17.79 8.17
C GLU A 54 14.63 16.35 7.88
N ILE A 55 13.68 16.20 6.95
CA ILE A 55 13.22 14.90 6.45
C ILE A 55 13.73 14.72 5.03
N LEU A 56 14.66 13.79 4.83
CA LEU A 56 15.17 13.42 3.51
C LEU A 56 14.57 12.09 3.07
N PHE A 57 13.82 12.10 1.98
CA PHE A 57 13.24 10.89 1.38
C PHE A 57 14.17 10.22 0.34
N ARG A 58 15.12 10.97 -0.20
CA ARG A 58 16.09 10.52 -1.20
C ARG A 58 17.43 11.22 -0.99
N ASP A 59 18.50 10.48 -1.19
CA ASP A 59 19.87 10.98 -1.23
C ASP A 59 20.58 10.52 -2.53
N ALA A 60 21.90 10.68 -2.57
CA ALA A 60 22.71 10.30 -3.73
C ALA A 60 22.70 8.79 -4.03
N ASP A 61 22.51 7.96 -3.00
CA ASP A 61 22.50 6.49 -3.12
C ASP A 61 21.12 5.96 -3.52
N GLY A 62 20.07 6.73 -3.21
CA GLY A 62 18.73 6.45 -3.70
C GLY A 62 17.63 6.87 -2.74
N ILE A 63 16.48 6.24 -2.88
CA ILE A 63 15.36 6.45 -1.97
C ILE A 63 15.73 5.85 -0.60
N ARG A 64 15.46 6.60 0.47
CA ARG A 64 15.66 6.11 1.83
C ARG A 64 14.57 5.12 2.24
N PRO A 65 14.90 3.88 2.58
CA PRO A 65 13.91 2.88 2.95
C PRO A 65 13.25 3.23 4.30
N ALA A 66 12.01 2.77 4.51
CA ALA A 66 11.40 2.77 5.84
C ALA A 66 11.68 1.43 6.52
N CYS A 67 12.49 1.47 7.59
CA CYS A 67 13.01 0.29 8.29
C CYS A 67 12.49 0.25 9.74
N PRO A 68 11.34 -0.42 9.99
CA PRO A 68 10.64 -0.36 11.27
C PRO A 68 11.38 -1.09 12.40
N PHE A 69 11.09 -0.65 13.63
CA PHE A 69 11.44 -1.38 14.85
C PHE A 69 10.22 -2.11 15.40
N PHE A 70 10.44 -3.30 15.94
CA PHE A 70 9.50 -4.08 16.72
C PHE A 70 9.99 -4.11 18.17
N LYS A 71 9.22 -3.52 19.09
CA LYS A 71 9.52 -3.56 20.52
C LYS A 71 8.78 -4.74 21.16
N LEU A 72 9.49 -5.57 21.94
CA LEU A 72 8.85 -6.67 22.67
C LEU A 72 8.17 -6.12 23.92
N HIS A 73 6.90 -6.49 24.11
CA HIS A 73 6.12 -6.14 25.30
C HIS A 73 5.68 -7.42 26.02
N ALA A 74 5.58 -7.35 27.35
CA ALA A 74 5.11 -8.43 28.19
C ALA A 74 3.96 -7.97 29.10
N GLU A 75 3.20 -8.94 29.57
CA GLU A 75 2.28 -8.81 30.70
C GLU A 75 2.83 -9.69 31.84
N TRP A 76 2.91 -9.13 33.05
CA TRP A 76 3.40 -9.85 34.23
C TRP A 76 2.64 -9.44 35.49
N ARG A 77 2.79 -10.21 36.57
CA ARG A 77 2.22 -9.89 37.88
C ARG A 77 3.29 -9.36 38.83
N GLU A 78 2.96 -8.29 39.52
CA GLU A 78 3.80 -7.65 40.54
C GLU A 78 2.88 -7.18 41.67
N ASP A 79 3.15 -7.61 42.91
CA ASP A 79 2.34 -7.28 44.10
C ASP A 79 0.83 -7.56 43.93
N GLY A 80 0.51 -8.64 43.21
CA GLY A 80 -0.88 -9.03 42.90
C GLY A 80 -1.54 -8.26 41.74
N ALA A 81 -0.93 -7.16 41.27
CA ALA A 81 -1.42 -6.38 40.14
C ALA A 81 -0.85 -6.87 38.80
N VAL A 82 -1.66 -6.79 37.74
CA VAL A 82 -1.20 -7.04 36.36
C VAL A 82 -0.53 -5.78 35.83
N ARG A 83 0.71 -5.93 35.35
CA ARG A 83 1.51 -4.88 34.70
C ARG A 83 1.70 -5.22 33.23
N ARG A 84 1.80 -4.19 32.40
CA ARG A 84 2.11 -4.30 30.96
C ARG A 84 3.17 -3.30 30.60
N GLY A 85 4.12 -3.70 29.79
CA GLY A 85 5.22 -2.82 29.42
C GLY A 85 6.26 -3.49 28.53
N PRO A 86 7.29 -2.73 28.13
CA PRO A 86 8.35 -3.28 27.31
C PRO A 86 9.21 -4.29 28.09
N VAL A 87 9.72 -5.30 27.39
CA VAL A 87 10.70 -6.23 27.93
C VAL A 87 12.06 -5.56 28.00
N THR A 88 12.69 -5.62 29.17
CA THR A 88 14.02 -5.07 29.46
C THR A 88 14.88 -6.14 30.16
N PRO A 89 16.22 -6.00 30.20
CA PRO A 89 17.08 -6.90 30.96
C PRO A 89 16.65 -7.06 32.42
N ALA A 90 16.25 -5.97 33.08
CA ALA A 90 15.78 -6.00 34.46
C ALA A 90 14.47 -6.79 34.62
N LEU A 91 13.56 -6.74 33.64
CA LEU A 91 12.34 -7.54 33.68
C LEU A 91 12.64 -9.04 33.48
N LEU A 92 13.56 -9.36 32.56
CA LEU A 92 13.99 -10.74 32.32
C LEU A 92 14.65 -11.32 33.56
N GLU A 93 15.59 -10.59 34.18
CA GLU A 93 16.29 -11.03 35.38
C GLU A 93 15.32 -11.32 36.53
N ARG A 94 14.31 -10.46 36.73
CA ARG A 94 13.25 -10.68 37.73
C ARG A 94 12.43 -11.95 37.47
N ALA A 95 12.32 -12.38 36.22
CA ALA A 95 11.67 -13.62 35.83
C ALA A 95 12.63 -14.83 35.81
N GLY A 96 13.90 -14.66 36.20
CA GLY A 96 14.91 -15.70 36.12
C GLY A 96 15.37 -16.00 34.69
N LEU A 97 15.18 -15.05 33.77
CA LEU A 97 15.50 -15.16 32.35
C LEU A 97 16.61 -14.17 31.98
N THR A 98 17.18 -14.38 30.80
CA THR A 98 18.18 -13.56 30.14
C THR A 98 17.76 -13.27 28.71
N ALA A 99 18.50 -12.41 28.01
CA ALA A 99 18.27 -12.20 26.57
C ALA A 99 18.45 -13.50 25.76
N ALA A 100 19.30 -14.43 26.22
CA ALA A 100 19.55 -15.69 25.54
C ALA A 100 18.33 -16.64 25.55
N ASP A 101 17.37 -16.41 26.44
CA ASP A 101 16.14 -17.20 26.55
C ASP A 101 15.05 -16.74 25.56
N LEU A 102 15.27 -15.60 24.89
CA LEU A 102 14.39 -15.11 23.83
C LEU A 102 14.80 -15.76 22.49
N ARG A 103 13.82 -16.32 21.78
CA ARG A 103 14.01 -16.82 20.41
C ARG A 103 13.19 -15.99 19.44
N TRP A 104 13.85 -15.39 18.47
CA TRP A 104 13.22 -14.60 17.42
C TRP A 104 13.21 -15.40 16.12
N THR A 105 12.08 -15.45 15.45
CA THR A 105 11.96 -15.97 14.10
C THR A 105 11.37 -14.90 13.21
N VAL A 106 12.07 -14.57 12.13
CA VAL A 106 11.55 -13.66 11.10
C VAL A 106 11.43 -14.41 9.81
N THR A 107 10.22 -14.49 9.29
CA THR A 107 9.91 -15.13 8.01
C THR A 107 9.29 -14.09 7.09
N VAL A 108 9.82 -13.93 5.88
CA VAL A 108 9.26 -13.10 4.82
C VAL A 108 9.14 -13.90 3.53
N GLY A 109 8.21 -13.54 2.65
CA GLY A 109 8.04 -14.22 1.38
C GLY A 109 7.48 -13.32 0.28
N ASN A 110 7.85 -13.65 -0.96
CA ASN A 110 7.22 -13.16 -2.18
C ASN A 110 6.57 -14.36 -2.87
N HIS A 111 5.23 -14.41 -2.81
CA HIS A 111 4.45 -15.52 -3.36
C HIS A 111 3.71 -15.17 -4.64
N LYS A 112 4.03 -14.01 -5.25
CA LYS A 112 3.35 -13.53 -6.45
C LYS A 112 3.43 -14.56 -7.58
N ALA A 113 4.61 -15.03 -7.94
CA ALA A 113 4.76 -16.02 -9.00
C ALA A 113 3.98 -17.32 -8.70
N SER A 114 4.16 -17.90 -7.50
CA SER A 114 3.39 -19.08 -7.07
C SER A 114 1.87 -18.90 -7.04
N HIS A 115 1.38 -17.67 -6.79
CA HIS A 115 -0.06 -17.38 -6.81
C HIS A 115 -0.65 -17.52 -8.21
N PHE A 116 0.13 -17.17 -9.24
CA PHE A 116 -0.24 -17.28 -10.64
C PHE A 116 -0.04 -18.70 -11.16
N THR A 117 1.13 -19.30 -10.93
CA THR A 117 1.46 -20.61 -11.51
C THR A 117 0.90 -21.79 -10.74
N LEU A 118 0.51 -21.59 -9.47
CA LEU A 118 0.22 -22.65 -8.49
C LEU A 118 1.37 -23.63 -8.25
N SER A 119 2.58 -23.31 -8.73
CA SER A 119 3.77 -24.12 -8.50
C SER A 119 4.40 -23.76 -7.14
N PRO A 120 4.62 -24.74 -6.25
CA PRO A 120 5.40 -24.50 -5.03
C PRO A 120 6.84 -24.05 -5.32
N GLY A 121 7.40 -24.46 -6.47
CA GLY A 121 8.75 -24.06 -6.91
C GLY A 121 8.87 -22.57 -7.24
N ASP A 122 7.76 -21.87 -7.46
CA ASP A 122 7.74 -20.43 -7.74
C ASP A 122 7.52 -19.57 -6.49
N ARG A 123 7.55 -20.18 -5.29
CA ARG A 123 7.57 -19.43 -4.04
C ARG A 123 8.98 -18.90 -3.78
N ILE A 124 9.07 -17.74 -3.15
CA ILE A 124 10.32 -17.19 -2.62
C ILE A 124 10.10 -16.93 -1.14
N ASP A 125 10.78 -17.69 -0.29
CA ASP A 125 10.66 -17.63 1.17
C ASP A 125 12.05 -17.38 1.79
N ALA A 126 12.13 -16.52 2.79
CA ALA A 126 13.32 -16.30 3.61
C ALA A 126 12.96 -16.44 5.09
N SER A 127 13.81 -17.12 5.86
CA SER A 127 13.63 -17.27 7.31
C SER A 127 14.96 -17.19 8.04
N VAL A 128 14.96 -16.54 9.20
CA VAL A 128 16.09 -16.51 10.12
C VAL A 128 15.59 -16.76 11.54
N GLU A 129 16.33 -17.55 12.30
CA GLU A 129 16.16 -17.74 13.74
C GLU A 129 17.35 -17.08 14.44
N LEU A 130 17.07 -16.29 15.49
CA LEU A 130 18.06 -15.57 16.26
C LEU A 130 17.76 -15.74 17.76
N ARG A 131 18.81 -15.96 18.54
CA ARG A 131 18.77 -15.83 19.99
C ARG A 131 18.79 -14.36 20.37
N GLY A 132 18.13 -13.97 21.47
CA GLY A 132 17.92 -12.56 21.83
C GLY A 132 19.19 -11.72 22.09
N ASP A 133 20.36 -12.35 22.20
CA ASP A 133 21.68 -11.74 22.34
C ASP A 133 22.50 -11.72 21.02
N GLU A 134 21.98 -12.28 19.93
CA GLU A 134 22.60 -12.24 18.59
C GLU A 134 22.32 -10.90 17.90
N THR A 135 23.16 -9.92 18.21
CA THR A 135 22.99 -8.50 17.80
C THR A 135 23.55 -8.16 16.42
N ALA A 136 24.17 -9.13 15.75
CA ALA A 136 24.70 -8.96 14.40
C ALA A 136 23.55 -8.84 13.37
N ARG A 137 23.75 -7.98 12.37
CA ARG A 137 22.80 -7.86 11.27
C ARG A 137 22.82 -9.15 10.42
N THR A 138 21.66 -9.76 10.26
CA THR A 138 21.49 -11.01 9.53
C THR A 138 20.64 -10.79 8.28
N PRO A 139 21.13 -11.13 7.08
CA PRO A 139 20.37 -10.97 5.84
C PRO A 139 19.21 -11.97 5.74
N LEU A 140 18.10 -11.54 5.16
CA LEU A 140 16.99 -12.40 4.77
C LEU A 140 17.19 -12.83 3.31
N LEU A 141 17.53 -14.09 3.09
CA LEU A 141 17.88 -14.64 1.79
C LEU A 141 16.73 -15.50 1.25
N GLY A 142 15.96 -14.94 0.32
CA GLY A 142 14.79 -15.57 -0.30
C GLY A 142 15.17 -16.68 -1.25
N ARG A 143 14.53 -17.84 -1.12
CA ARG A 143 14.80 -19.06 -1.89
C ARG A 143 13.49 -19.79 -2.20
N SER A 144 13.48 -20.58 -3.26
CA SER A 144 12.40 -21.52 -3.50
C SER A 144 12.57 -22.80 -2.67
N PRO A 145 11.50 -23.56 -2.41
CA PRO A 145 11.57 -24.83 -1.69
C PRO A 145 12.57 -25.80 -2.35
N GLY A 146 13.45 -26.42 -1.54
CA GLY A 146 14.59 -27.20 -2.04
C GLY A 146 14.22 -28.49 -2.78
N GLU A 147 12.99 -28.97 -2.60
CA GLU A 147 12.45 -30.18 -3.23
C GLU A 147 11.73 -29.92 -4.57
N ALA A 148 11.64 -28.66 -5.02
CA ALA A 148 11.07 -28.35 -6.32
C ALA A 148 11.99 -28.81 -7.46
N ALA A 149 11.43 -29.41 -8.51
CA ALA A 149 12.20 -29.86 -9.68
C ALA A 149 12.83 -28.69 -10.44
N ASP A 150 12.04 -27.65 -10.70
CA ASP A 150 12.46 -26.41 -11.36
C ASP A 150 12.21 -25.21 -10.44
N PRO A 151 13.04 -25.00 -9.40
CA PRO A 151 12.86 -23.90 -8.44
C PRO A 151 13.11 -22.57 -9.14
N LEU A 152 12.29 -21.55 -8.87
CA LEU A 152 12.47 -20.20 -9.42
C LEU A 152 13.76 -19.54 -8.93
N VAL A 153 14.06 -19.72 -7.63
CA VAL A 153 15.27 -19.21 -6.98
C VAL A 153 16.08 -20.38 -6.44
N GLU A 154 17.26 -20.58 -6.99
CA GLU A 154 18.20 -21.64 -6.61
C GLU A 154 18.87 -21.36 -5.24
N LEU A 155 19.34 -22.41 -4.57
CA LEU A 155 19.94 -22.31 -3.24
C LEU A 155 21.24 -21.48 -3.22
N ASP A 156 22.05 -21.47 -4.27
CA ASP A 156 23.29 -20.70 -4.29
C ASP A 156 23.09 -19.24 -4.74
N ARG A 157 21.88 -18.87 -5.17
CA ARG A 157 21.55 -17.57 -5.78
C ARG A 157 20.28 -16.94 -5.17
N PRO A 158 20.26 -16.68 -3.86
CA PRO A 158 19.07 -16.16 -3.19
C PRO A 158 18.73 -14.74 -3.62
N VAL A 159 17.46 -14.37 -3.54
CA VAL A 159 16.98 -12.99 -3.65
C VAL A 159 17.16 -12.28 -2.29
N PRO A 160 17.88 -11.16 -2.20
CA PRO A 160 17.95 -10.37 -0.97
C PRO A 160 16.58 -9.75 -0.62
N MET A 161 15.97 -10.20 0.48
CA MET A 161 14.65 -9.75 0.96
C MET A 161 14.72 -8.77 2.14
N GLY A 162 15.90 -8.17 2.35
CA GLY A 162 16.19 -7.26 3.46
C GLY A 162 17.12 -7.90 4.50
N ALA A 163 17.08 -7.38 5.73
CA ALA A 163 17.86 -7.90 6.84
C ALA A 163 17.17 -7.62 8.18
N VAL A 164 17.61 -8.29 9.23
CA VAL A 164 17.15 -8.05 10.60
C VAL A 164 18.33 -7.85 11.54
N GLN A 165 18.10 -7.15 12.64
CA GLN A 165 19.10 -6.96 13.68
C GLN A 165 18.41 -6.78 15.03
N LEU A 166 18.87 -7.52 16.04
CA LEU A 166 18.42 -7.37 17.42
C LEU A 166 19.16 -6.23 18.11
N SER A 167 18.46 -5.50 18.97
CA SER A 167 19.07 -4.45 19.78
C SER A 167 19.91 -5.06 20.90
N ARG A 168 21.06 -4.47 21.17
CA ARG A 168 21.80 -4.63 22.42
C ARG A 168 21.25 -3.61 23.44
N PRO A 169 20.53 -4.02 24.48
CA PRO A 169 19.98 -3.07 25.45
C PRO A 169 21.09 -2.31 26.18
N THR A 170 20.86 -1.02 26.43
CA THR A 170 21.75 -0.16 27.22
C THR A 170 20.97 0.52 28.34
N ALA A 171 21.63 1.29 29.20
CA ALA A 171 20.95 2.10 30.20
C ALA A 171 20.00 3.15 29.56
N ASP A 172 20.42 3.75 28.44
CA ASP A 172 19.65 4.78 27.73
C ASP A 172 18.55 4.19 26.83
N ALA A 173 18.70 2.93 26.40
CA ALA A 173 17.74 2.21 25.57
C ALA A 173 17.59 0.75 26.06
N PRO A 174 16.92 0.51 27.21
CA PRO A 174 16.89 -0.79 27.85
C PRO A 174 15.93 -1.80 27.20
N GLU A 175 15.06 -1.36 26.28
CA GLU A 175 14.03 -2.26 25.75
C GLU A 175 14.54 -3.15 24.62
N VAL A 176 14.13 -4.42 24.66
CA VAL A 176 14.44 -5.41 23.62
C VAL A 176 13.65 -5.08 22.36
N ARG A 177 14.38 -4.91 21.26
CA ARG A 177 13.84 -4.57 19.94
C ARG A 177 14.44 -5.44 18.84
N LEU A 178 13.69 -5.63 17.77
CA LEU A 178 14.18 -6.08 16.48
C LEU A 178 14.01 -4.95 15.47
N ARG A 179 15.04 -4.65 14.69
CA ARG A 179 14.94 -3.77 13.53
C ARG A 179 14.88 -4.60 12.25
N PHE A 180 13.91 -4.30 11.39
CA PHE A 180 13.85 -4.81 10.04
C PHE A 180 14.40 -3.76 9.07
N PHE A 181 15.38 -4.14 8.26
CA PHE A 181 15.93 -3.34 7.18
C PHE A 181 15.28 -3.77 5.87
N ALA A 182 14.54 -2.86 5.25
CA ALA A 182 13.86 -3.12 3.99
C ALA A 182 14.87 -3.38 2.85
N PRO A 183 14.50 -4.18 1.85
CA PRO A 183 15.33 -4.39 0.67
C PRO A 183 15.35 -3.15 -0.25
N ALA A 184 16.14 -3.24 -1.32
CA ALA A 184 16.43 -2.11 -2.19
C ALA A 184 15.26 -1.71 -3.11
N GLY A 185 14.32 -2.61 -3.36
CA GLY A 185 13.27 -2.40 -4.37
C GLY A 185 13.74 -2.83 -5.75
N ALA A 186 14.62 -3.83 -5.82
CA ALA A 186 15.21 -4.30 -7.06
C ALA A 186 14.32 -5.32 -7.77
N CYS A 187 14.47 -5.38 -9.10
CA CYS A 187 13.87 -6.41 -9.94
C CYS A 187 14.95 -7.42 -10.35
N TYR A 188 14.57 -8.69 -10.33
CA TYR A 188 15.39 -9.85 -10.69
C TYR A 188 14.73 -10.58 -11.86
N GLY A 189 15.54 -11.16 -12.73
CA GLY A 189 15.08 -11.84 -13.94
C GLY A 189 15.79 -13.18 -14.18
N PRO A 190 15.27 -13.98 -15.12
CA PRO A 190 15.89 -15.23 -15.50
C PRO A 190 17.25 -15.00 -16.18
N ARG A 191 18.16 -15.94 -16.04
CA ARG A 191 19.53 -15.86 -16.60
C ARG A 191 19.57 -15.67 -18.11
N ASP A 192 18.55 -16.11 -18.83
CA ASP A 192 18.42 -16.02 -20.28
C ASP A 192 17.53 -14.85 -20.74
N LEU A 193 17.21 -13.88 -19.86
CA LEU A 193 16.33 -12.75 -20.19
C LEU A 193 16.78 -12.01 -21.45
N SER A 194 18.07 -11.74 -21.60
CA SER A 194 18.61 -11.05 -22.78
C SER A 194 18.36 -11.82 -24.08
N ASP A 195 18.49 -13.14 -24.05
CA ASP A 195 18.25 -14.00 -25.22
C ASP A 195 16.75 -14.00 -25.59
N ARG A 196 15.87 -14.04 -24.58
CA ARG A 196 14.41 -13.96 -24.78
C ARG A 196 13.99 -12.63 -25.39
N MET A 197 14.61 -11.54 -24.94
CA MET A 197 14.35 -10.23 -25.49
C MET A 197 14.86 -10.09 -26.93
N ALA A 198 16.03 -10.64 -27.25
CA ALA A 198 16.54 -10.67 -28.61
C ALA A 198 15.62 -11.48 -29.55
N ASP A 199 15.11 -12.63 -29.09
CA ASP A 199 14.12 -13.42 -29.84
C ASP A 199 12.81 -12.66 -30.07
N ALA A 200 12.27 -12.03 -29.02
CA ALA A 200 11.04 -11.24 -29.13
C ALA A 200 11.20 -10.05 -30.10
N ALA A 201 12.35 -9.38 -30.08
CA ALA A 201 12.68 -8.32 -31.02
C ALA A 201 12.79 -8.84 -32.47
N ALA A 202 13.46 -9.98 -32.68
CA ALA A 202 13.57 -10.61 -33.99
C ALA A 202 12.21 -11.04 -34.57
N ARG A 203 11.26 -11.42 -33.70
CA ARG A 203 9.87 -11.75 -34.08
C ARG A 203 8.96 -10.52 -34.18
N GLY A 204 9.44 -9.33 -33.83
CA GLY A 204 8.66 -8.09 -33.90
C GLY A 204 7.58 -7.95 -32.83
N VAL A 205 7.71 -8.68 -31.70
CA VAL A 205 6.72 -8.72 -30.60
C VAL A 205 7.24 -8.07 -29.31
N ILE A 206 8.41 -7.45 -29.33
CA ILE A 206 9.08 -6.87 -28.14
C ILE A 206 8.27 -5.74 -27.46
N GLY A 207 7.46 -5.00 -28.22
CA GLY A 207 6.57 -3.97 -27.70
C GLY A 207 7.28 -2.92 -26.81
N GLU A 208 6.72 -2.67 -25.63
CA GLU A 208 7.25 -1.70 -24.65
C GLU A 208 8.58 -2.12 -24.00
N TRP A 209 8.99 -3.38 -24.19
CA TRP A 209 10.22 -3.92 -23.60
C TRP A 209 11.46 -3.63 -24.44
N ASP A 210 11.35 -2.94 -25.59
CA ASP A 210 12.50 -2.62 -26.41
C ASP A 210 13.56 -1.83 -25.62
N GLY A 211 14.81 -2.32 -25.66
CA GLY A 211 15.93 -1.77 -24.91
C GLY A 211 15.92 -2.03 -23.39
N PHE A 212 14.95 -2.77 -22.84
CA PHE A 212 14.98 -3.15 -21.43
C PHE A 212 16.14 -4.11 -21.13
N ALA A 213 16.81 -3.92 -19.99
CA ALA A 213 17.88 -4.79 -19.55
C ALA A 213 18.02 -4.72 -18.03
N LEU A 214 18.40 -5.84 -17.42
CA LEU A 214 18.77 -5.90 -16.02
C LEU A 214 20.30 -5.98 -15.87
N PRO A 215 20.87 -5.42 -14.80
CA PRO A 215 22.25 -5.66 -14.40
C PRO A 215 22.57 -7.16 -14.26
N PRO A 216 23.79 -7.63 -14.61
CA PRO A 216 24.14 -9.05 -14.56
C PRO A 216 23.96 -9.71 -13.19
N ASP A 217 24.17 -8.98 -12.10
CA ASP A 217 23.98 -9.44 -10.72
C ASP A 217 22.50 -9.67 -10.35
N ARG A 218 21.56 -9.26 -11.20
CA ARG A 218 20.11 -9.45 -11.02
C ARG A 218 19.51 -10.49 -11.96
N LEU A 219 20.32 -11.04 -12.87
CA LEU A 219 19.97 -12.16 -13.73
C LEU A 219 20.28 -13.48 -13.00
N ILE A 220 19.45 -13.82 -12.01
CA ILE A 220 19.73 -14.92 -11.08
C ILE A 220 18.69 -16.04 -11.11
N LEU A 221 17.50 -15.79 -11.66
CA LEU A 221 16.38 -16.73 -11.61
C LEU A 221 16.59 -17.89 -12.59
N ASN A 222 16.01 -19.04 -12.27
CA ASN A 222 16.05 -20.24 -13.11
C ASN A 222 15.19 -20.05 -14.38
N PRO A 223 15.77 -20.11 -15.58
CA PRO A 223 15.03 -20.01 -16.85
C PRO A 223 13.96 -21.08 -17.10
N GLN A 224 14.03 -22.22 -16.39
CA GLN A 224 13.13 -23.35 -16.56
C GLN A 224 11.97 -23.35 -15.54
N ALA A 225 11.97 -22.42 -14.60
CA ALA A 225 10.91 -22.34 -13.60
C ALA A 225 9.55 -22.06 -14.24
N GLY A 226 8.48 -22.57 -13.63
CA GLY A 226 7.11 -22.45 -14.15
C GLY A 226 6.66 -21.01 -14.37
N TRP A 227 7.19 -20.06 -13.59
CA TRP A 227 6.94 -18.63 -13.77
C TRP A 227 7.49 -18.06 -15.07
N VAL A 228 8.60 -18.59 -15.58
CA VAL A 228 9.28 -18.06 -16.74
C VAL A 228 8.58 -18.55 -18.01
N GLY A 229 7.96 -17.63 -18.75
CA GLY A 229 7.12 -17.97 -19.90
C GLY A 229 5.71 -18.43 -19.53
N PHE A 230 5.30 -18.32 -18.26
CA PHE A 230 3.93 -18.58 -17.83
C PHE A 230 2.92 -17.83 -18.72
N SER A 231 1.89 -18.54 -19.19
CA SER A 231 0.80 -17.97 -19.99
C SER A 231 -0.54 -18.48 -19.47
N PRO A 232 -1.44 -17.59 -19.01
CA PRO A 232 -2.80 -17.95 -18.61
C PRO A 232 -3.59 -18.64 -19.73
N GLU A 233 -3.36 -18.25 -20.99
CA GLU A 233 -4.08 -18.77 -22.15
C GLU A 233 -3.69 -20.22 -22.48
N LEU A 234 -2.45 -20.62 -22.18
CA LEU A 234 -1.93 -21.96 -22.49
C LEU A 234 -2.05 -22.96 -21.33
N THR A 235 -2.33 -22.50 -20.11
CA THR A 235 -2.29 -23.36 -18.91
C THR A 235 -3.52 -24.23 -18.70
N GLY A 236 -4.65 -23.92 -19.34
CA GLY A 236 -5.76 -24.85 -19.67
C GLY A 236 -6.49 -25.62 -18.54
N GLN A 237 -5.99 -25.65 -17.31
CA GLN A 237 -6.57 -26.40 -16.19
C GLN A 237 -7.12 -25.48 -15.11
N PRO A 238 -8.43 -25.53 -14.79
CA PRO A 238 -9.01 -24.75 -13.71
C PRO A 238 -8.25 -24.91 -12.38
N PRO A 239 -8.05 -23.83 -11.61
CA PRO A 239 -8.58 -22.48 -11.87
C PRO A 239 -7.78 -21.65 -12.90
N LEU A 240 -6.73 -22.21 -13.51
CA LEU A 240 -5.91 -21.56 -14.54
C LEU A 240 -6.62 -21.60 -15.91
N GLY A 241 -6.64 -20.47 -16.60
CA GLY A 241 -7.21 -20.34 -17.94
C GLY A 241 -7.71 -18.92 -18.25
N PRO A 242 -8.21 -18.69 -19.47
CA PRO A 242 -8.87 -17.44 -19.83
C PRO A 242 -10.02 -17.13 -18.85
N GLY A 243 -9.88 -16.04 -18.08
CA GLY A 243 -10.89 -15.61 -17.10
C GLY A 243 -10.55 -15.85 -15.62
N ASP A 244 -9.37 -16.41 -15.30
CA ASP A 244 -8.88 -16.50 -13.93
C ASP A 244 -8.76 -15.11 -13.28
N GLN A 245 -9.60 -14.83 -12.28
CA GLN A 245 -9.63 -13.53 -11.63
C GLN A 245 -8.41 -13.24 -10.75
N ARG A 246 -7.62 -14.27 -10.41
CA ARG A 246 -6.37 -14.09 -9.65
C ARG A 246 -5.31 -13.34 -10.44
N VAL A 247 -5.36 -13.44 -11.77
CA VAL A 247 -4.42 -12.77 -12.66
C VAL A 247 -4.87 -11.36 -13.03
N ASN A 248 -5.92 -10.82 -12.40
CA ASN A 248 -6.45 -9.49 -12.69
C ASN A 248 -5.95 -8.46 -11.66
N PRO A 249 -5.33 -7.33 -12.08
CA PRO A 249 -5.04 -6.92 -13.47
C PRO A 249 -3.97 -7.75 -14.18
N THR A 250 -4.21 -8.02 -15.47
CA THR A 250 -3.36 -8.89 -16.32
C THR A 250 -1.93 -8.40 -16.46
N ALA A 251 -1.69 -7.09 -16.35
CA ALA A 251 -0.34 -6.50 -16.45
C ALA A 251 0.58 -6.76 -15.24
N LEU A 252 0.11 -7.47 -14.20
CA LEU A 252 0.89 -7.63 -12.97
C LEU A 252 2.12 -8.53 -13.12
N PHE A 253 2.27 -9.33 -14.17
CA PHE A 253 3.36 -10.32 -14.28
C PHE A 253 4.45 -9.99 -15.32
N ALA A 254 4.59 -8.70 -15.70
CA ALA A 254 5.55 -8.27 -16.72
C ALA A 254 5.41 -9.10 -18.02
N LEU A 255 4.29 -8.87 -18.71
CA LEU A 255 3.87 -9.68 -19.85
C LEU A 255 4.53 -9.21 -21.15
N LEU A 256 4.84 -10.18 -22.01
CA LEU A 256 5.10 -10.01 -23.42
C LEU A 256 3.87 -10.51 -24.18
N GLU A 257 3.31 -9.67 -25.05
CA GLU A 257 2.29 -10.10 -26.01
C GLU A 257 2.96 -10.93 -27.10
N ASP A 258 2.41 -12.11 -27.41
CA ASP A 258 3.00 -13.05 -28.36
C ASP A 258 1.89 -13.77 -29.14
N VAL A 259 2.27 -14.55 -30.16
CA VAL A 259 1.36 -15.35 -30.99
C VAL A 259 1.92 -16.76 -31.13
N THR A 260 1.08 -17.77 -30.91
CA THR A 260 1.49 -19.18 -31.13
C THR A 260 1.68 -19.47 -32.62
N PRO A 261 2.38 -20.56 -33.01
CA PRO A 261 2.47 -20.97 -34.40
C PRO A 261 1.10 -21.17 -35.10
N GLU A 262 0.06 -21.51 -34.32
CA GLU A 262 -1.33 -21.68 -34.78
C GLU A 262 -2.10 -20.36 -34.89
N GLY A 263 -1.48 -19.22 -34.58
CA GLY A 263 -2.08 -17.89 -34.69
C GLY A 263 -2.86 -17.44 -33.46
N LEU A 264 -2.74 -18.12 -32.32
CA LEU A 264 -3.41 -17.72 -31.08
C LEU A 264 -2.63 -16.59 -30.40
N ALA A 265 -3.28 -15.46 -30.15
CA ALA A 265 -2.71 -14.39 -29.33
C ALA A 265 -2.62 -14.85 -27.85
N ILE A 266 -1.46 -14.65 -27.23
CA ILE A 266 -1.15 -15.07 -25.86
C ILE A 266 -0.36 -14.00 -25.14
N THR A 267 -0.34 -14.09 -23.80
CA THR A 267 0.55 -13.29 -22.97
C THR A 267 1.53 -14.20 -22.24
N ARG A 268 2.82 -13.84 -22.22
CA ARG A 268 3.89 -14.61 -21.59
C ARG A 268 4.60 -13.81 -20.52
N SER A 269 4.79 -14.40 -19.35
CA SER A 269 5.65 -13.83 -18.30
C SER A 269 7.10 -13.76 -18.76
N LEU A 270 7.73 -12.60 -18.59
CA LEU A 270 9.18 -12.44 -18.73
C LEU A 270 9.97 -13.11 -17.59
N GLY A 271 9.28 -13.66 -16.58
CA GLY A 271 9.90 -14.32 -15.44
C GLY A 271 10.44 -13.36 -14.39
N LEU A 272 10.04 -12.08 -14.43
CA LEU A 272 10.54 -11.07 -13.49
C LEU A 272 9.90 -11.20 -12.11
N VAL A 273 10.70 -10.98 -11.06
CA VAL A 273 10.24 -10.83 -9.67
C VAL A 273 10.89 -9.61 -9.03
N ASP A 274 10.28 -9.10 -7.96
CA ASP A 274 10.84 -8.04 -7.12
C ASP A 274 11.18 -8.56 -5.72
N ASP A 275 11.86 -7.74 -4.92
CA ASP A 275 12.18 -8.03 -3.50
C ASP A 275 11.09 -7.55 -2.53
N VAL A 276 9.89 -7.22 -3.03
CA VAL A 276 8.72 -6.87 -2.21
C VAL A 276 8.09 -8.14 -1.66
N GLY A 277 7.56 -8.08 -0.44
CA GLY A 277 6.93 -9.22 0.20
C GLY A 277 6.29 -8.87 1.53
N ASP A 278 5.77 -9.89 2.19
CA ASP A 278 5.21 -9.78 3.54
C ASP A 278 5.67 -10.93 4.42
N GLY A 279 5.45 -10.80 5.72
CA GLY A 279 6.02 -11.73 6.67
C GLY A 279 5.54 -11.58 8.11
N VAL A 280 6.15 -12.40 8.95
CA VAL A 280 5.86 -12.51 10.38
C VAL A 280 7.15 -12.37 11.17
N VAL A 281 7.10 -11.54 12.20
CA VAL A 281 8.10 -11.45 13.27
C VAL A 281 7.51 -12.14 14.49
N ARG A 282 8.16 -13.19 14.96
CA ARG A 282 7.77 -14.01 16.11
C ARG A 282 8.85 -13.93 17.18
N CYS A 283 8.45 -13.78 18.43
CA CYS A 283 9.34 -13.94 19.58
C CYS A 283 8.75 -14.97 20.55
N GLU A 284 9.58 -15.89 21.01
CA GLU A 284 9.22 -16.99 21.89
C GLU A 284 10.10 -17.01 23.14
N VAL A 285 9.48 -17.46 24.23
CA VAL A 285 10.10 -17.81 25.49
C VAL A 285 9.49 -19.14 25.92
N GLU A 286 10.30 -20.07 26.41
CA GLU A 286 9.81 -21.38 26.82
C GLU A 286 8.68 -21.26 27.86
N GLY A 287 7.60 -22.02 27.66
CA GLY A 287 6.44 -22.02 28.56
C GLY A 287 5.48 -20.83 28.41
N LEU A 288 5.75 -19.88 27.50
CA LEU A 288 4.86 -18.74 27.23
C LEU A 288 4.30 -18.77 25.80
N PRO A 289 3.10 -18.19 25.57
CA PRO A 289 2.59 -17.98 24.22
C PRO A 289 3.53 -17.04 23.42
N PRO A 290 3.67 -17.27 22.10
CA PRO A 290 4.51 -16.43 21.24
C PRO A 290 3.94 -15.02 21.09
N ALA A 291 4.81 -14.01 21.09
CA ALA A 291 4.48 -12.67 20.62
C ALA A 291 4.64 -12.62 19.09
N ILE A 292 3.62 -12.13 18.38
CA ILE A 292 3.58 -12.16 16.92
C ILE A 292 3.23 -10.77 16.36
N ALA A 293 4.01 -10.32 15.39
CA ALA A 293 3.72 -9.14 14.59
C ALA A 293 3.83 -9.47 13.09
N ARG A 294 3.09 -8.74 12.26
CA ARG A 294 3.22 -8.80 10.79
C ARG A 294 4.07 -7.67 10.26
N ILE A 295 4.83 -7.93 9.21
CA ILE A 295 5.50 -6.93 8.40
C ILE A 295 5.03 -7.03 6.96
N VAL A 296 4.82 -5.89 6.32
CA VAL A 296 4.56 -5.79 4.88
C VAL A 296 5.59 -4.84 4.31
N VAL A 297 6.29 -5.24 3.27
CA VAL A 297 7.18 -4.39 2.49
C VAL A 297 6.37 -3.86 1.31
N GLY A 298 6.45 -2.57 1.03
CA GLY A 298 5.79 -1.95 -0.11
C GLY A 298 6.69 -0.99 -0.87
N PRO A 299 6.22 -0.46 -2.01
CA PRO A 299 6.95 0.57 -2.77
C PRO A 299 7.12 1.84 -1.92
N PRO A 300 8.08 2.72 -2.26
CA PRO A 300 8.24 4.00 -1.58
C PRO A 300 6.96 4.83 -1.56
N ASP A 301 6.78 5.61 -0.50
CA ASP A 301 5.74 6.64 -0.48
C ASP A 301 6.30 7.94 -1.08
N PHE A 302 5.93 8.23 -2.31
CA PHE A 302 6.37 9.42 -3.05
C PHE A 302 5.58 10.69 -2.71
N ALA A 303 4.51 10.58 -1.92
CA ALA A 303 3.72 11.73 -1.48
C ALA A 303 3.28 11.53 -0.02
N PRO A 304 4.23 11.41 0.93
CA PRO A 304 3.92 11.09 2.32
C PRO A 304 3.14 12.20 3.03
N ASP A 305 3.09 13.41 2.48
CA ASP A 305 2.25 14.54 2.91
C ASP A 305 0.80 14.45 2.40
N ARG A 306 0.45 13.43 1.60
CA ARG A 306 -0.88 13.26 0.98
C ARG A 306 -1.56 12.00 1.50
N ARG A 307 -2.45 12.20 2.45
CA ARG A 307 -3.10 11.12 3.19
C ARG A 307 -4.23 10.52 2.37
N HIS A 308 -4.37 9.20 2.44
CA HIS A 308 -5.41 8.49 1.70
C HIS A 308 -6.80 8.76 2.31
N PRO A 309 -7.85 9.06 1.50
CA PRO A 309 -9.21 9.25 2.01
C PRO A 309 -9.74 8.02 2.75
N VAL A 310 -9.35 6.83 2.27
CA VAL A 310 -9.52 5.56 2.96
C VAL A 310 -8.16 4.91 3.10
N SER A 311 -7.66 4.83 4.32
CA SER A 311 -6.40 4.18 4.66
C SER A 311 -6.60 2.75 5.13
N LEU A 312 -5.49 2.00 5.26
CA LEU A 312 -5.49 0.68 5.89
C LEU A 312 -5.98 0.76 7.35
N ALA A 313 -5.62 1.82 8.08
CA ALA A 313 -6.10 2.04 9.43
C ALA A 313 -7.62 2.25 9.45
N ASP A 314 -8.18 3.02 8.52
CA ASP A 314 -9.64 3.21 8.42
C ASP A 314 -10.36 1.89 8.13
N THR A 315 -9.77 1.02 7.31
CA THR A 315 -10.32 -0.30 6.99
C THR A 315 -10.24 -1.26 8.18
N LEU A 316 -9.16 -1.22 8.96
CA LEU A 316 -9.04 -2.02 10.19
C LEU A 316 -10.04 -1.54 11.25
N THR A 317 -10.14 -0.24 11.49
CA THR A 317 -11.12 0.33 12.44
C THR A 317 -12.55 0.04 12.00
N ASP A 318 -12.86 0.05 10.70
CA ASP A 318 -14.17 -0.37 10.18
C ASP A 318 -14.48 -1.85 10.42
N ARG A 319 -13.47 -2.72 10.59
CA ARG A 319 -13.67 -4.13 10.92
C ARG A 319 -13.83 -4.37 12.42
N GLU A 320 -13.02 -3.68 13.23
CA GLU A 320 -12.99 -3.86 14.68
C GLU A 320 -14.11 -3.11 15.41
N ASP A 321 -14.43 -1.89 14.95
CA ASP A 321 -15.30 -0.95 15.68
C ASP A 321 -16.29 -0.23 14.75
N ARG A 322 -16.97 -1.02 13.91
CA ARG A 322 -18.01 -0.49 13.03
C ARG A 322 -19.21 0.03 13.81
N GLU A 323 -19.61 -0.70 14.84
CA GLU A 323 -20.86 -0.45 15.56
C GLU A 323 -20.87 0.92 16.23
N ALA A 324 -19.73 1.37 16.79
CA ALA A 324 -19.63 2.67 17.44
C ALA A 324 -19.93 3.84 16.51
N ALA A 325 -19.78 3.71 15.18
CA ALA A 325 -20.22 4.76 14.26
C ALA A 325 -21.75 4.99 14.29
N ARG A 326 -22.52 3.93 14.55
CA ARG A 326 -24.00 4.01 14.65
C ARG A 326 -24.47 4.36 16.04
N THR A 327 -23.85 3.79 17.07
CA THR A 327 -24.37 3.78 18.44
C THR A 327 -23.55 4.59 19.43
N GLY A 328 -22.28 4.90 19.11
CA GLY A 328 -21.40 5.61 20.03
C GLY A 328 -21.93 6.99 20.39
N ASP A 329 -21.49 7.60 21.48
CA ASP A 329 -21.82 8.99 21.79
C ASP A 329 -20.60 9.86 21.45
N VAL A 330 -20.57 10.38 20.22
CA VAL A 330 -19.48 11.23 19.73
C VAL A 330 -20.01 12.66 19.68
N PRO A 331 -19.37 13.61 20.40
CA PRO A 331 -19.72 15.03 20.35
C PRO A 331 -19.75 15.57 18.91
N LEU A 332 -20.60 16.58 18.67
CA LEU A 332 -20.75 17.16 17.33
C LEU A 332 -19.44 17.71 16.77
N ASP A 333 -18.63 18.36 17.62
CA ASP A 333 -17.34 18.93 17.23
C ASP A 333 -16.34 17.86 16.83
N ASP A 334 -16.33 16.73 17.54
CA ASP A 334 -15.46 15.58 17.21
C ASP A 334 -15.90 14.93 15.90
N LEU A 335 -17.21 14.78 15.66
CA LEU A 335 -17.74 14.35 14.37
C LEU A 335 -17.30 15.30 13.25
N GLY A 336 -17.41 16.61 13.47
CA GLY A 336 -16.97 17.64 12.53
C GLY A 336 -15.49 17.55 12.23
N ALA A 337 -14.63 17.35 13.24
CA ALA A 337 -13.19 17.18 13.05
C ALA A 337 -12.84 15.92 12.26
N MET A 338 -13.51 14.79 12.52
CA MET A 338 -13.34 13.55 11.75
C MET A 338 -13.77 13.74 10.29
N MET A 339 -14.87 14.44 10.04
CA MET A 339 -15.36 14.67 8.67
C MET A 339 -14.47 15.65 7.92
N ARG A 340 -14.03 16.74 8.56
CA ARG A 340 -13.04 17.66 8.00
C ARG A 340 -11.81 16.90 7.54
N ASP A 341 -11.29 16.02 8.39
CA ASP A 341 -10.12 15.20 8.07
C ASP A 341 -10.34 14.36 6.80
N ILE A 342 -11.45 13.63 6.68
CA ILE A 342 -11.76 12.84 5.47
C ILE A 342 -11.78 13.71 4.20
N PHE A 343 -12.41 14.89 4.26
CA PHE A 343 -12.50 15.80 3.11
C PHE A 343 -11.16 16.47 2.78
N GLU A 344 -10.31 16.73 3.77
CA GLU A 344 -8.94 17.19 3.57
C GLU A 344 -8.09 16.11 2.87
N ARG A 345 -8.14 14.86 3.32
CA ARG A 345 -7.46 13.74 2.65
C ARG A 345 -7.92 13.57 1.20
N ALA A 346 -9.23 13.76 0.96
CA ALA A 346 -9.80 13.76 -0.38
C ALA A 346 -9.25 14.92 -1.24
N PHE A 347 -9.09 16.11 -0.69
CA PHE A 347 -8.45 17.23 -1.38
C PHE A 347 -6.96 16.95 -1.67
N GLU A 348 -6.20 16.47 -0.67
CA GLU A 348 -4.77 16.16 -0.78
C GLU A 348 -4.48 15.19 -1.93
N THR A 349 -5.26 14.11 -2.02
CA THR A 349 -5.14 13.10 -3.08
C THR A 349 -5.65 13.59 -4.41
N SER A 350 -6.77 14.33 -4.42
CA SER A 350 -7.31 14.98 -5.61
C SER A 350 -6.30 15.93 -6.26
N ASP A 351 -5.45 16.59 -5.47
CA ASP A 351 -4.40 17.49 -5.95
C ASP A 351 -3.24 16.75 -6.65
N LEU A 352 -3.07 15.44 -6.46
CA LEU A 352 -2.01 14.64 -7.07
C LEU A 352 -2.36 14.09 -8.46
N MET A 353 -3.61 14.19 -8.88
CA MET A 353 -4.08 13.54 -10.11
C MET A 353 -4.46 14.56 -11.19
N ASN A 354 -4.18 14.19 -12.44
CA ASN A 354 -4.83 14.79 -13.59
C ASN A 354 -6.25 14.21 -13.69
N LYS A 355 -7.25 15.00 -13.29
CA LYS A 355 -8.66 14.58 -13.23
C LYS A 355 -9.25 14.39 -14.62
N ASP A 356 -8.78 15.15 -15.60
CA ASP A 356 -9.24 15.06 -16.98
C ASP A 356 -8.79 13.72 -17.59
N ALA A 357 -7.51 13.37 -17.42
CA ALA A 357 -6.97 12.07 -17.86
C ALA A 357 -7.63 10.89 -17.14
N GLN A 358 -7.91 11.05 -15.84
CA GLN A 358 -8.58 10.04 -15.06
C GLN A 358 -10.06 9.89 -15.44
N ASN A 359 -10.75 10.99 -15.79
CA ASN A 359 -12.10 10.96 -16.33
C ASN A 359 -12.13 10.26 -17.68
N ASP A 360 -11.18 10.56 -18.58
CA ASP A 360 -11.01 9.86 -19.87
C ASP A 360 -10.79 8.35 -19.68
N ARG A 361 -9.90 7.97 -18.76
CA ARG A 361 -9.72 6.56 -18.39
C ARG A 361 -11.03 5.93 -17.94
N SER A 362 -11.81 6.62 -17.10
CA SER A 362 -13.09 6.12 -16.62
C SER A 362 -14.14 5.99 -17.73
N HIS A 363 -14.17 6.86 -18.74
CA HIS A 363 -15.01 6.67 -19.93
C HIS A 363 -14.64 5.38 -20.66
N ARG A 364 -13.33 5.18 -20.94
CA ARG A 364 -12.85 3.95 -21.58
C ARG A 364 -13.17 2.71 -20.77
N THR A 365 -12.98 2.75 -19.45
CA THR A 365 -13.30 1.61 -18.58
C THR A 365 -14.80 1.34 -18.52
N ASN A 366 -15.65 2.36 -18.38
CA ASN A 366 -17.10 2.20 -18.41
C ASN A 366 -17.57 1.58 -19.72
N ALA A 367 -17.07 2.06 -20.86
CA ALA A 367 -17.38 1.50 -22.17
C ALA A 367 -16.90 0.04 -22.31
N PHE A 368 -15.71 -0.28 -21.79
CA PHE A 368 -15.15 -1.63 -21.84
C PHE A 368 -15.95 -2.65 -21.00
N ILE A 369 -16.39 -2.27 -19.80
CA ILE A 369 -17.15 -3.17 -18.92
C ILE A 369 -18.66 -3.19 -19.21
N PHE A 370 -19.14 -2.30 -20.07
CA PHE A 370 -20.55 -2.20 -20.41
C PHE A 370 -21.00 -3.43 -21.20
N ASN A 371 -22.02 -4.13 -20.68
CA ASN A 371 -22.67 -5.22 -21.38
C ASN A 371 -24.18 -4.93 -21.53
N PRO A 372 -24.68 -4.67 -22.75
CA PRO A 372 -26.09 -4.39 -22.98
C PRO A 372 -27.03 -5.51 -22.51
N ALA A 373 -26.57 -6.77 -22.48
CA ALA A 373 -27.40 -7.91 -22.11
C ALA A 373 -27.65 -8.03 -20.60
N SER A 374 -26.78 -7.45 -19.77
CA SER A 374 -26.83 -7.57 -18.30
C SER A 374 -26.89 -6.23 -17.58
N SER A 375 -26.67 -5.11 -18.27
CA SER A 375 -26.70 -3.77 -17.68
C SER A 375 -28.13 -3.28 -17.47
N PRO A 376 -28.47 -2.73 -16.28
CA PRO A 376 -29.73 -2.03 -16.08
C PRO A 376 -29.74 -0.61 -16.68
N PHE A 377 -28.61 -0.15 -17.23
CA PHE A 377 -28.44 1.17 -17.83
C PHE A 377 -28.24 1.07 -19.34
N THR A 378 -28.65 2.10 -20.07
CA THR A 378 -28.31 2.29 -21.50
C THR A 378 -26.88 2.84 -21.65
N PRO A 379 -26.26 2.72 -22.84
CA PRO A 379 -24.95 3.34 -23.10
C PRO A 379 -24.93 4.85 -22.80
N GLU A 380 -25.99 5.57 -23.18
CA GLU A 380 -26.11 7.02 -22.98
C GLU A 380 -26.23 7.36 -21.49
N GLN A 381 -26.92 6.51 -20.71
CA GLN A 381 -27.00 6.68 -19.26
C GLN A 381 -25.63 6.50 -18.60
N VAL A 382 -24.87 5.49 -19.02
CA VAL A 382 -23.51 5.23 -18.51
C VAL A 382 -22.56 6.37 -18.86
N GLU A 383 -22.64 6.88 -20.09
CA GLU A 383 -21.86 8.04 -20.54
C GLU A 383 -22.20 9.30 -19.72
N ALA A 384 -23.49 9.53 -19.44
CA ALA A 384 -23.95 10.66 -18.64
C ALA A 384 -23.55 10.61 -17.15
N MET A 385 -23.08 9.45 -16.65
CA MET A 385 -22.60 9.31 -15.27
C MET A 385 -21.29 10.06 -15.00
N LEU A 386 -20.48 10.31 -16.03
CA LEU A 386 -19.14 10.90 -15.94
C LEU A 386 -19.14 12.38 -16.31
N TRP A 387 -18.05 13.09 -16.05
CA TRP A 387 -17.93 14.48 -16.48
C TRP A 387 -17.75 14.56 -18.00
N PRO A 388 -18.29 15.60 -18.67
CA PRO A 388 -18.04 15.78 -20.10
C PRO A 388 -16.53 15.85 -20.39
N GLN A 389 -16.10 15.24 -21.49
CA GLN A 389 -14.73 15.40 -21.97
C GLN A 389 -14.50 16.83 -22.50
N PRO A 390 -13.27 17.37 -22.37
CA PRO A 390 -12.92 18.65 -22.97
C PRO A 390 -13.16 18.64 -24.49
N ASP A 391 -13.81 19.68 -25.00
CA ASP A 391 -14.02 19.86 -26.44
C ASP A 391 -12.73 20.38 -27.10
N PRO A 392 -12.07 19.58 -27.97
CA PRO A 392 -10.80 19.96 -28.57
C PRO A 392 -10.86 21.25 -29.39
N GLU A 393 -11.96 21.52 -30.08
CA GLU A 393 -12.13 22.73 -30.89
C GLU A 393 -12.23 23.97 -29.99
N ARG A 394 -12.99 23.86 -28.89
CA ARG A 394 -13.09 24.95 -27.91
C ARG A 394 -11.77 25.18 -27.18
N THR A 395 -11.03 24.13 -26.84
CA THR A 395 -9.70 24.26 -26.24
C THR A 395 -8.73 24.92 -27.21
N ALA A 396 -8.69 24.50 -28.48
CA ALA A 396 -7.85 25.09 -29.52
C ALA A 396 -8.19 26.56 -29.79
N ALA A 397 -9.47 26.93 -29.70
CA ALA A 397 -9.93 28.30 -29.82
C ALA A 397 -9.78 29.15 -28.53
N HIS A 398 -9.13 28.61 -27.48
CA HIS A 398 -9.01 29.23 -26.15
C HIS A 398 -10.35 29.61 -25.49
N ARG A 399 -11.43 28.87 -25.81
CA ARG A 399 -12.79 29.03 -25.27
C ARG A 399 -13.14 28.00 -24.18
N ALA A 400 -12.20 27.12 -23.84
CA ALA A 400 -12.25 26.16 -22.74
C ALA A 400 -10.83 25.92 -22.22
N ALA A 401 -10.70 25.60 -20.92
CA ALA A 401 -9.41 25.22 -20.36
C ALA A 401 -9.06 23.79 -20.80
N PRO A 402 -7.79 23.48 -21.13
CA PRO A 402 -7.39 22.13 -21.52
C PRO A 402 -7.51 21.11 -20.37
N LEU A 403 -7.50 21.59 -19.12
CA LEU A 403 -7.60 20.77 -17.90
C LEU A 403 -8.73 21.29 -16.99
N GLU A 404 -9.90 21.53 -17.57
CA GLU A 404 -11.03 22.17 -16.91
C GLU A 404 -11.45 21.41 -15.64
N LEU A 405 -11.49 20.08 -15.66
CA LEU A 405 -11.86 19.29 -14.49
C LEU A 405 -10.80 19.37 -13.40
N SER A 406 -9.53 19.31 -13.76
CA SER A 406 -8.43 19.47 -12.81
C SER A 406 -8.44 20.84 -12.14
N GLU A 407 -8.66 21.92 -12.89
CA GLU A 407 -8.72 23.28 -12.35
C GLU A 407 -9.99 23.54 -11.53
N ALA A 408 -11.16 23.17 -12.04
CA ALA A 408 -12.42 23.32 -11.32
C ALA A 408 -12.44 22.45 -10.05
N GLY A 409 -11.94 21.22 -10.15
CA GLY A 409 -11.81 20.28 -9.04
C GLY A 409 -10.95 20.85 -7.92
N ARG A 410 -9.74 21.34 -8.23
CA ARG A 410 -8.84 21.96 -7.24
C ARG A 410 -9.52 23.09 -6.46
N ARG A 411 -10.22 24.00 -7.17
CA ARG A 411 -10.96 25.11 -6.55
C ARG A 411 -12.12 24.63 -5.68
N LYS A 412 -12.91 23.65 -6.15
CA LYS A 412 -14.07 23.12 -5.43
C LYS A 412 -13.67 22.35 -4.17
N HIS A 413 -12.66 21.49 -4.26
CA HIS A 413 -12.17 20.74 -3.09
C HIS A 413 -11.61 21.66 -2.01
N ARG A 414 -10.81 22.67 -2.39
CA ARG A 414 -10.30 23.66 -1.43
C ARG A 414 -11.42 24.42 -0.70
N ARG A 415 -12.53 24.68 -1.39
CA ARG A 415 -13.71 25.28 -0.74
C ARG A 415 -14.39 24.30 0.21
N GLN A 416 -14.46 23.02 -0.15
CA GLN A 416 -15.11 21.98 0.64
C GLN A 416 -14.28 21.48 1.82
N SER A 417 -12.96 21.76 1.87
CA SER A 417 -12.14 21.49 3.05
C SER A 417 -12.38 22.50 4.18
N ALA A 418 -13.05 23.63 3.91
CA ALA A 418 -13.53 24.52 4.96
C ALA A 418 -14.77 23.91 5.62
N ILE A 419 -14.68 23.62 6.92
CA ILE A 419 -15.70 22.86 7.64
C ILE A 419 -17.03 23.59 7.69
N GLU A 420 -17.01 24.91 7.87
CA GLU A 420 -18.20 25.77 7.92
C GLU A 420 -18.98 25.70 6.61
N THR A 421 -18.26 25.74 5.48
CA THR A 421 -18.89 25.61 4.16
C THR A 421 -19.50 24.22 3.95
N LEU A 422 -18.88 23.17 4.49
CA LEU A 422 -19.42 21.82 4.40
C LEU A 422 -20.67 21.67 5.28
N GLU A 423 -20.64 22.22 6.50
CA GLU A 423 -21.78 22.22 7.41
C GLU A 423 -22.99 22.94 6.83
N ASP A 424 -22.82 24.16 6.31
CA ASP A 424 -23.92 24.93 5.73
C ASP A 424 -24.55 24.18 4.56
N ARG A 425 -23.74 23.60 3.68
CA ARG A 425 -24.26 22.80 2.56
C ARG A 425 -25.01 21.54 3.01
N LEU A 426 -24.59 20.90 4.10
CA LEU A 426 -25.30 19.74 4.67
C LEU A 426 -26.60 20.13 5.36
N ARG A 427 -26.67 21.33 5.97
CA ARG A 427 -27.91 21.90 6.51
C ARG A 427 -28.89 22.23 5.40
N GLU A 428 -28.43 22.89 4.33
CA GLU A 428 -29.25 23.36 3.21
C GLU A 428 -29.68 22.25 2.24
N ASN A 429 -28.88 21.19 2.10
CA ASN A 429 -29.16 20.10 1.17
C ASN A 429 -29.11 18.73 1.85
N PRO A 430 -30.24 18.26 2.42
CA PRO A 430 -30.37 16.96 3.08
C PRO A 430 -29.93 15.75 2.26
N GLY A 431 -29.99 15.82 0.93
CA GLY A 431 -29.61 14.74 0.01
C GLY A 431 -28.19 14.84 -0.53
N LEU A 432 -27.39 15.79 -0.05
CA LEU A 432 -26.04 16.05 -0.58
C LEU A 432 -25.14 14.81 -0.51
N ILE A 433 -25.18 14.08 0.61
CA ILE A 433 -24.34 12.89 0.80
C ILE A 433 -24.75 11.79 -0.19
N ASP A 434 -26.04 11.45 -0.26
CA ASP A 434 -26.51 10.39 -1.17
C ASP A 434 -26.29 10.72 -2.65
N ALA A 435 -26.36 12.01 -3.00
CA ALA A 435 -26.12 12.48 -4.36
C ALA A 435 -24.64 12.46 -4.77
N TRP A 436 -23.73 12.70 -3.83
CA TRP A 436 -22.32 12.98 -4.13
C TRP A 436 -21.31 12.07 -3.44
N VAL A 437 -21.71 11.16 -2.57
CA VAL A 437 -20.81 10.21 -1.89
C VAL A 437 -21.29 8.80 -2.18
N ARG A 438 -20.39 7.98 -2.73
CA ARG A 438 -20.72 6.59 -3.05
C ARG A 438 -20.93 5.79 -1.76
N SER A 439 -22.02 5.05 -1.70
CA SER A 439 -22.29 4.17 -0.57
C SER A 439 -21.33 2.98 -0.57
N PRO A 440 -20.95 2.46 0.60
CA PRO A 440 -20.18 1.23 0.66
C PRO A 440 -20.98 0.07 0.04
N LEU A 441 -20.32 -0.74 -0.79
CA LEU A 441 -20.94 -1.81 -1.57
C LEU A 441 -22.02 -1.32 -2.56
N ASP A 442 -21.84 -0.12 -3.12
CA ASP A 442 -22.70 0.38 -4.18
C ASP A 442 -22.77 -0.64 -5.34
N PRO A 443 -23.96 -1.10 -5.73
CA PRO A 443 -24.11 -2.12 -6.77
C PRO A 443 -23.80 -1.59 -8.17
N ASN A 444 -23.67 -0.27 -8.37
CA ASN A 444 -23.31 0.30 -9.66
C ASN A 444 -21.83 0.03 -9.98
N PRO A 445 -21.52 -0.83 -10.97
CA PRO A 445 -20.13 -1.16 -11.31
C PRO A 445 -19.43 -0.02 -12.09
N PHE A 446 -20.18 0.96 -12.58
CA PHE A 446 -19.66 2.05 -13.40
C PHE A 446 -19.05 3.17 -12.55
N PHE A 447 -17.99 3.77 -13.08
CA PHE A 447 -17.46 5.04 -12.57
C PHE A 447 -18.48 6.16 -12.79
N ASP A 448 -18.59 7.06 -11.82
CA ASP A 448 -19.50 8.20 -11.88
C ASP A 448 -18.93 9.40 -11.12
N ARG A 449 -19.73 10.48 -11.04
CA ARG A 449 -19.34 11.74 -10.41
C ARG A 449 -19.29 11.71 -8.86
N ARG A 450 -19.61 10.58 -8.22
CA ARG A 450 -19.70 10.49 -6.76
C ARG A 450 -18.33 10.29 -6.11
N MET A 451 -18.18 10.86 -4.93
CA MET A 451 -16.97 10.87 -4.12
C MET A 451 -16.79 9.58 -3.29
N PRO A 452 -15.54 9.15 -3.07
CA PRO A 452 -14.32 9.78 -3.60
C PRO A 452 -14.15 9.47 -5.10
N ALA A 453 -14.17 10.53 -5.90
CA ALA A 453 -14.35 10.40 -7.34
C ALA A 453 -13.00 10.20 -7.98
N LEU A 454 -12.90 9.20 -8.86
CA LEU A 454 -11.74 9.07 -9.72
C LEU A 454 -10.41 8.96 -8.92
N MET A 455 -10.42 8.41 -7.71
CA MET A 455 -9.26 8.47 -6.80
C MET A 455 -8.21 7.36 -7.01
N ARG A 456 -6.99 7.61 -6.50
CA ARG A 456 -5.91 6.61 -6.33
C ARG A 456 -6.30 5.61 -5.23
N GLY A 457 -5.98 4.32 -5.41
CA GLY A 457 -6.23 3.26 -4.43
C GLY A 457 -7.57 2.54 -4.59
N SER A 458 -8.24 2.72 -5.73
CA SER A 458 -9.53 2.08 -6.01
C SER A 458 -9.44 0.68 -6.63
N ASP A 459 -8.23 0.12 -6.74
CA ASP A 459 -7.94 -1.20 -7.33
C ASP A 459 -8.69 -1.43 -8.67
N GLY A 460 -8.77 -0.37 -9.49
CA GLY A 460 -9.45 -0.41 -10.79
C GLY A 460 -10.98 -0.37 -10.75
N ARG A 461 -11.60 -0.17 -9.58
CA ARG A 461 -13.06 -0.07 -9.39
C ARG A 461 -13.49 1.33 -8.98
N PRO A 462 -14.79 1.67 -9.05
CA PRO A 462 -15.30 2.89 -8.43
C PRO A 462 -15.09 2.89 -6.92
N PHE A 463 -14.53 3.97 -6.39
CA PHE A 463 -14.10 4.05 -5.00
C PHE A 463 -15.22 4.51 -4.06
N HIS A 464 -15.22 4.02 -2.82
CA HIS A 464 -16.20 4.37 -1.79
C HIS A 464 -15.50 4.53 -0.43
N LEU A 465 -16.14 5.25 0.50
CA LEU A 465 -15.70 5.30 1.90
C LEU A 465 -15.89 3.95 2.59
N THR A 466 -15.23 3.72 3.72
CA THR A 466 -15.58 2.55 4.57
C THR A 466 -17.01 2.68 5.10
N ARG A 467 -17.61 1.57 5.54
CA ARG A 467 -18.97 1.60 6.10
C ARG A 467 -19.04 2.53 7.32
N ARG A 468 -18.05 2.43 8.21
CA ARG A 468 -17.90 3.28 9.39
C ARG A 468 -17.81 4.76 9.03
N GLN A 469 -16.94 5.14 8.09
CA GLN A 469 -16.78 6.53 7.65
C GLN A 469 -18.09 7.08 7.05
N TRP A 470 -18.75 6.29 6.20
CA TRP A 470 -20.04 6.66 5.60
C TRP A 470 -21.13 6.86 6.66
N GLU A 471 -21.22 5.98 7.66
CA GLU A 471 -22.19 6.11 8.75
C GLU A 471 -21.94 7.33 9.64
N LEU A 472 -20.67 7.61 9.97
CA LEU A 472 -20.29 8.83 10.70
C LEU A 472 -20.67 10.10 9.92
N LEU A 473 -20.48 10.10 8.60
CA LEU A 473 -20.86 11.23 7.73
C LEU A 473 -22.38 11.47 7.77
N HIS A 474 -23.19 10.42 7.64
CA HIS A 474 -24.65 10.54 7.75
C HIS A 474 -25.11 10.98 9.15
N ARG A 475 -24.44 10.49 10.19
CA ARG A 475 -24.72 10.89 11.56
C ARG A 475 -24.41 12.36 11.79
N TRP A 476 -23.25 12.83 11.34
CA TRP A 476 -22.86 14.23 11.43
C TRP A 476 -23.87 15.14 10.72
N ALA A 477 -24.24 14.82 9.48
CA ALA A 477 -25.27 15.56 8.75
C ALA A 477 -26.64 15.57 9.45
N ARG A 478 -27.03 14.47 10.11
CA ARG A 478 -28.26 14.43 10.93
C ARG A 478 -28.15 15.35 12.14
N ALA A 479 -27.04 15.30 12.86
CA ALA A 479 -26.82 16.11 14.06
C ALA A 479 -26.80 17.61 13.74
N LEU A 480 -26.16 18.03 12.64
CA LEU A 480 -26.17 19.42 12.17
C LEU A 480 -27.58 19.97 11.91
N ARG A 481 -28.48 19.12 11.39
CA ARG A 481 -29.88 19.50 11.13
C ARG A 481 -30.69 19.60 12.41
N THR A 482 -30.48 18.70 13.36
CA THR A 482 -31.13 18.77 14.68
C THR A 482 -30.66 19.98 15.49
N ALA A 483 -29.40 20.39 15.32
CA ALA A 483 -28.83 21.55 15.99
C ALA A 483 -29.21 22.90 15.34
N ALA A 484 -29.75 22.90 14.12
CA ALA A 484 -30.18 24.13 13.46
C ALA A 484 -31.46 24.69 14.13
N PRO A 485 -31.54 26.01 14.38
CA PRO A 485 -32.78 26.62 14.87
C PRO A 485 -33.90 26.41 13.84
N PRO A 486 -35.17 26.26 14.27
CA PRO A 486 -36.28 26.11 13.33
C PRO A 486 -36.31 27.32 12.39
N GLN A 487 -36.35 27.05 11.08
CA GLN A 487 -36.52 28.09 10.07
C GLN A 487 -37.89 28.75 10.28
N THR A 488 -37.88 30.02 10.72
CA THR A 488 -39.06 30.87 10.88
C THR A 488 -39.51 31.46 9.56
#